data_AF-A0A1T2A4N0-F1
#
_entry.id   AF-A0A1T2A4N0-F1
#
_cell.length_a   1.000
_cell.length_b   1.000
_cell.length_c   1.000
_cell.angle_alpha   90.00
_cell.angle_beta   90.00
_cell.angle_gamma   90.00
#
_symmetry.space_group_name_H-M   'P 1'
#
loop_
_entity.id
_entity.type
_entity.pdbx_description
1 polymer ?
#
loop_
_entity_poly.entity_id
_entity_poly.type
_entity_poly.pdbx_seq_one_letter_code
_entity_poly.pdbx_strand_id
1 'polypeptide(L)'
;MKHFYFVSTIAVVASSLLAFSASAEQSGVMHDGAMMGGLVVPEMDSVEGRRLFASKGCVVCHSINGVGGTDAPNLDASTMAMPMDPFSFAAKMWRGAPAMIAMQETELGAQIQFTGQELADIIAFVHDPTEQKSFSEADIPENIKEHMEGD
;
A
#
# COMPACT_ATOMS: atom_id res chain seq x y z
N MET A 1 7.65 48.36 54.56
CA MET A 1 7.33 47.28 55.53
C MET A 1 7.83 46.00 54.86
N LYS A 2 9.10 45.55 54.99
CA LYS A 2 9.81 44.92 56.13
C LYS A 2 8.92 43.82 56.76
N HIS A 3 9.21 42.52 56.86
CA HIS A 3 10.44 41.70 57.03
C HIS A 3 10.15 40.26 56.49
N PHE A 4 11.00 39.56 55.71
CA PHE A 4 12.11 38.65 56.07
C PHE A 4 11.96 37.82 57.37
N TYR A 5 12.10 36.48 57.29
CA TYR A 5 12.86 35.49 58.14
C TYR A 5 12.49 34.06 57.65
N PHE A 6 13.36 33.26 57.01
CA PHE A 6 14.41 32.34 57.56
C PHE A 6 13.88 31.42 58.70
N VAL A 7 14.14 30.11 58.82
CA VAL A 7 14.89 29.10 58.05
C VAL A 7 14.60 27.70 58.64
N SER A 8 14.75 26.66 57.81
CA SER A 8 15.17 25.26 58.09
C SER A 8 14.50 24.42 59.20
N THR A 9 13.95 23.27 58.79
CA THR A 9 14.48 21.97 59.22
C THR A 9 14.24 20.91 58.16
N ILE A 10 15.31 20.20 57.83
CA ILE A 10 15.41 19.04 56.95
C ILE A 10 14.71 17.84 57.60
N ALA A 11 13.90 17.10 56.85
CA ALA A 11 13.61 15.71 57.12
C ALA A 11 13.81 14.90 55.83
N VAL A 12 14.91 14.15 55.82
CA VAL A 12 15.26 13.14 54.83
C VAL A 12 14.23 12.02 54.91
N VAL A 13 13.50 11.75 53.82
CA VAL A 13 12.81 10.46 53.66
C VAL A 13 13.49 9.72 52.52
N ALA A 14 14.08 8.61 52.90
CA ALA A 14 14.86 7.72 52.08
C ALA A 14 13.96 6.91 51.12
N SER A 15 14.51 6.70 49.92
CA SER A 15 14.51 5.44 49.19
C SER A 15 13.17 4.79 48.83
N SER A 16 12.74 5.04 47.59
CA SER A 16 12.27 3.96 46.72
C SER A 16 12.42 4.41 45.26
N LEU A 17 13.59 4.13 44.68
CA LEU A 17 13.80 4.13 43.24
C LEU A 17 13.03 2.94 42.65
N LEU A 18 11.77 3.16 42.26
CA LEU A 18 11.15 2.29 41.26
C LEU A 18 11.58 2.84 39.90
N ALA A 19 12.64 2.23 39.36
CA ALA A 19 12.92 2.31 37.94
C ALA A 19 11.68 1.77 37.21
N PHE A 20 10.88 2.65 36.63
CA PHE A 20 9.95 2.27 35.59
C PHE A 20 10.79 1.87 34.38
N SER A 21 11.05 0.57 34.26
CA SER A 21 11.56 -0.02 33.04
C SER A 21 10.61 0.35 31.91
N ALA A 22 11.09 1.15 30.97
CA ALA A 22 10.42 1.36 29.71
C ALA A 22 10.44 0.03 28.93
N SER A 23 9.37 -0.76 29.04
CA SER A 23 9.09 -1.81 28.06
C SER A 23 8.57 -1.11 26.81
N ALA A 24 9.49 -0.69 25.94
CA ALA A 24 9.19 -0.54 24.53
C ALA A 24 9.01 -1.95 23.95
N GLU A 25 7.86 -2.56 24.18
CA GLU A 25 7.40 -3.68 23.36
C GLU A 25 6.83 -3.08 22.07
N GLN A 26 7.74 -2.63 21.20
CA GLN A 26 7.42 -2.53 19.79
C GLN A 26 7.40 -3.96 19.27
N SER A 27 6.22 -4.57 19.31
CA SER A 27 5.92 -5.81 18.61
C SER A 27 6.12 -5.57 17.12
N GLY A 28 7.34 -5.81 16.63
CA GLY A 28 7.60 -5.99 15.22
C GLY A 28 6.82 -7.20 14.77
N VAL A 29 5.76 -6.98 14.00
CA VAL A 29 5.08 -8.03 13.25
C VAL A 29 6.10 -8.54 12.24
N MET A 30 6.78 -9.64 12.58
CA MET A 30 7.52 -10.44 11.62
C MET A 30 6.48 -10.94 10.62
N HIS A 31 6.47 -10.38 9.42
CA HIS A 31 5.68 -10.91 8.32
C HIS A 31 6.40 -12.19 7.90
N ASP A 32 5.79 -13.34 8.22
CA ASP A 32 6.30 -14.68 7.90
C ASP A 32 6.15 -14.95 6.39
N GLY A 33 6.92 -14.22 5.57
CA GLY A 33 7.06 -14.55 4.16
C GLY A 33 7.78 -15.90 4.02
N ALA A 34 7.19 -16.82 3.27
CA ALA A 34 7.79 -18.13 3.01
C ALA A 34 9.15 -17.98 2.31
N MET A 35 10.24 -18.28 3.03
CA MET A 35 11.61 -18.22 2.50
C MET A 35 11.90 -19.46 1.66
N MET A 36 11.87 -19.34 0.34
CA MET A 36 12.20 -20.43 -0.57
C MET A 36 13.64 -20.28 -1.06
N GLY A 37 14.58 -21.02 -0.45
CA GLY A 37 15.99 -21.03 -0.89
C GLY A 37 16.69 -19.66 -0.81
N GLY A 38 16.33 -18.83 0.17
CA GLY A 38 16.89 -17.48 0.34
C GLY A 38 16.16 -16.38 -0.44
N LEU A 39 15.08 -16.72 -1.16
CA LEU A 39 14.18 -15.77 -1.79
C LEU A 39 13.05 -15.40 -0.83
N VAL A 40 12.81 -14.09 -0.69
CA VAL A 40 11.60 -13.57 -0.05
C VAL A 40 10.49 -13.62 -1.08
N VAL A 41 9.47 -14.44 -0.83
CA VAL A 41 8.19 -14.34 -1.52
C VAL A 41 7.28 -13.53 -0.59
N PRO A 42 6.86 -12.32 -0.99
CA PRO A 42 5.95 -11.53 -0.16
C PRO A 42 4.61 -12.25 -0.01
N GLU A 43 4.05 -12.20 1.19
CA GLU A 43 2.64 -12.55 1.39
C GLU A 43 1.79 -11.58 0.58
N MET A 44 0.77 -12.10 -0.09
CA MET A 44 -0.03 -11.34 -1.06
C MET A 44 -1.41 -11.04 -0.47
N ASP A 45 -1.82 -9.76 -0.47
CA ASP A 45 -3.12 -9.31 0.02
C ASP A 45 -3.94 -8.64 -1.11
N SER A 46 -5.01 -9.31 -1.55
CA SER A 46 -5.88 -8.77 -2.60
C SER A 46 -6.73 -7.58 -2.16
N VAL A 47 -7.04 -7.45 -0.86
CA VAL A 47 -7.80 -6.31 -0.33
C VAL A 47 -6.94 -5.05 -0.35
N GLU A 48 -5.68 -5.16 0.11
CA GLU A 48 -4.71 -4.07 0.00
C GLU A 48 -4.38 -3.77 -1.47
N GLY A 49 -4.28 -4.81 -2.30
CA GLY A 49 -4.11 -4.69 -3.75
C GLY A 49 -5.21 -3.88 -4.42
N ARG A 50 -6.47 -4.06 -4.02
CA ARG A 50 -7.61 -3.26 -4.51
C ARG A 50 -7.44 -1.78 -4.19
N ARG A 51 -7.06 -1.47 -2.96
CA ARG A 51 -6.80 -0.10 -2.51
C ARG A 51 -5.63 0.52 -3.28
N LEU A 52 -4.57 -0.23 -3.50
CA LEU A 52 -3.38 0.21 -4.22
C LEU A 52 -3.67 0.43 -5.72
N PHE A 53 -4.43 -0.46 -6.36
CA PHE A 53 -4.83 -0.31 -7.77
C PHE A 53 -5.52 1.03 -8.02
N ALA A 54 -6.44 1.43 -7.15
CA ALA A 54 -7.09 2.73 -7.24
C ALA A 54 -6.14 3.88 -6.87
N SER A 55 -5.55 3.85 -5.67
CA SER A 55 -4.79 5.00 -5.13
C SER A 55 -3.45 5.27 -5.82
N LYS A 56 -2.85 4.29 -6.51
CA LYS A 56 -1.66 4.49 -7.34
C LYS A 56 -1.99 5.04 -8.73
N GLY A 57 -3.27 5.09 -9.11
CA GLY A 57 -3.71 5.60 -10.41
C GLY A 57 -3.79 4.55 -11.53
N CYS A 58 -3.70 3.25 -11.23
CA CYS A 58 -3.83 2.20 -12.25
C CYS A 58 -5.23 2.23 -12.90
N VAL A 59 -6.25 2.53 -12.11
CA VAL A 59 -7.65 2.66 -12.52
C VAL A 59 -7.90 3.75 -13.55
N VAL A 60 -7.01 4.75 -13.67
CA VAL A 60 -7.16 5.85 -14.63
C VAL A 60 -7.16 5.31 -16.06
N CYS A 61 -6.31 4.33 -16.36
CA CYS A 61 -6.19 3.78 -17.71
C CYS A 61 -6.72 2.34 -17.84
N HIS A 62 -6.65 1.56 -16.76
CA HIS A 62 -7.08 0.16 -16.75
C HIS A 62 -8.44 0.01 -16.06
N SER A 63 -9.32 -0.79 -16.65
CA SER A 63 -10.61 -1.15 -16.05
C SER A 63 -10.60 -2.52 -15.39
N ILE A 64 -11.38 -2.65 -14.32
CA ILE A 64 -11.76 -3.91 -13.67
C ILE A 64 -13.27 -3.88 -13.42
N ASN A 65 -13.99 -4.91 -13.86
CA ASN A 65 -15.45 -5.02 -13.80
C ASN A 65 -16.18 -3.80 -14.38
N GLY A 66 -15.62 -3.22 -15.45
CA GLY A 66 -16.16 -2.02 -16.08
C GLY A 66 -15.94 -0.72 -15.31
N VAL A 67 -15.17 -0.75 -14.22
CA VAL A 67 -14.77 0.44 -13.45
C VAL A 67 -13.34 0.82 -13.79
N GLY A 68 -13.13 2.06 -14.21
CA GLY A 68 -11.84 2.60 -14.64
C GLY A 68 -11.79 2.96 -16.12
N GLY A 69 -10.61 3.32 -16.60
CA GLY A 69 -10.38 3.75 -17.98
C GLY A 69 -10.39 2.63 -19.01
N THR A 70 -10.34 3.05 -20.28
CA THR A 70 -10.33 2.15 -21.45
C THR A 70 -9.11 2.31 -22.35
N ASP A 71 -8.16 3.18 -21.99
CA ASP A 71 -6.94 3.44 -22.78
C ASP A 71 -5.92 2.31 -22.69
N ALA A 72 -6.07 1.42 -21.71
CA ALA A 72 -5.26 0.24 -21.53
C ALA A 72 -6.12 -1.03 -21.44
N PRO A 73 -5.54 -2.23 -21.64
CA PRO A 73 -6.27 -3.49 -21.52
C PRO A 73 -6.97 -3.61 -20.17
N ASN A 74 -8.22 -4.08 -20.16
CA ASN A 74 -8.90 -4.44 -18.93
C ASN A 74 -8.13 -5.56 -18.20
N LEU A 75 -8.27 -5.58 -16.88
CA LEU A 75 -7.56 -6.48 -15.98
C LEU A 75 -8.52 -7.44 -15.26
N ASP A 76 -9.65 -7.76 -15.89
CA ASP A 76 -10.64 -8.68 -15.35
C ASP A 76 -10.04 -10.08 -15.20
N ALA A 77 -9.87 -10.55 -13.96
CA ALA A 77 -9.35 -11.87 -13.64
C ALA A 77 -10.19 -12.99 -14.30
N SER A 78 -11.49 -12.74 -14.47
CA SER A 78 -12.42 -13.67 -15.11
C SER A 78 -12.11 -13.95 -16.59
N THR A 79 -11.32 -13.10 -17.24
CA THR A 79 -10.93 -13.24 -18.65
C THR A 79 -9.53 -13.85 -18.82
N MET A 80 -8.80 -14.06 -17.72
CA MET A 80 -7.43 -14.55 -17.76
C MET A 80 -7.38 -16.07 -17.88
N ALA A 81 -6.35 -16.56 -18.58
CA ALA A 81 -6.11 -17.99 -18.70
C ALA A 81 -5.67 -18.58 -17.36
N MET A 82 -6.23 -19.73 -17.00
CA MET A 82 -5.86 -20.49 -15.80
C MET A 82 -4.77 -21.53 -16.09
N PRO A 83 -3.80 -21.75 -15.17
CA PRO A 83 -3.59 -20.99 -13.93
C PRO A 83 -3.03 -19.59 -14.20
N MET A 84 -3.47 -18.60 -13.42
CA MET A 84 -2.92 -17.25 -13.45
C MET A 84 -1.49 -17.27 -12.89
N ASP A 85 -0.55 -16.66 -13.63
CA ASP A 85 0.88 -16.62 -13.28
C ASP A 85 1.33 -15.18 -12.99
N PRO A 86 1.69 -14.86 -11.73
CA PRO A 86 2.12 -13.53 -11.34
C PRO A 86 3.41 -13.08 -12.04
N PHE A 87 4.32 -14.01 -12.38
CA PHE A 87 5.56 -13.67 -13.07
C PHE A 87 5.33 -13.34 -14.55
N SER A 88 4.42 -14.07 -15.20
CA SER A 88 3.96 -13.73 -16.55
C SER A 88 3.27 -12.36 -16.59
N PHE A 89 2.51 -12.00 -15.55
CA PHE A 89 1.94 -10.66 -15.42
C PHE A 89 3.01 -9.58 -15.30
N ALA A 90 3.99 -9.75 -14.40
CA ALA A 90 5.12 -8.83 -14.26
C ALA A 90 5.92 -8.70 -15.57
N ALA A 91 6.15 -9.80 -16.29
CA ALA A 91 6.82 -9.77 -17.59
C ALA A 91 6.01 -9.04 -18.68
N LYS A 92 4.67 -9.10 -18.63
CA LYS A 92 3.80 -8.30 -19.51
C LYS A 92 3.90 -6.81 -19.17
N MET A 93 3.83 -6.44 -17.88
CA MET A 93 4.05 -5.06 -17.43
C MET A 93 5.41 -4.53 -17.89
N TRP A 94 6.48 -5.32 -17.74
CA TRP A 94 7.82 -4.95 -18.18
C TRP A 94 7.88 -4.62 -19.67
N ARG A 95 7.24 -5.44 -20.52
CA ARG A 95 7.15 -5.18 -21.96
C ARG A 95 6.29 -3.96 -22.30
N GLY A 96 5.25 -3.70 -21.51
CA GLY A 96 4.37 -2.54 -21.65
C GLY A 96 4.94 -1.24 -21.05
N ALA A 97 6.02 -1.32 -20.25
CA ALA A 97 6.52 -0.21 -19.46
C ALA A 97 6.79 1.07 -20.27
N PRO A 98 7.39 1.06 -21.48
CA PRO A 98 7.61 2.30 -22.23
C PRO A 98 6.30 3.05 -22.56
N ALA A 99 5.23 2.33 -22.92
CA ALA A 99 3.93 2.94 -23.21
C ALA A 99 3.24 3.40 -21.92
N MET A 100 3.28 2.56 -20.87
CA MET A 100 2.72 2.92 -19.56
C MET A 100 3.39 4.16 -18.98
N ILE A 101 4.72 4.28 -19.04
CA ILE A 101 5.45 5.44 -18.53
C ILE A 101 5.05 6.70 -19.31
N ALA A 102 4.97 6.65 -20.63
CA ALA A 102 4.55 7.79 -21.44
C ALA A 102 3.13 8.27 -21.05
N MET A 103 2.19 7.34 -20.89
CA MET A 103 0.83 7.67 -20.46
C MET A 103 0.80 8.17 -19.01
N GLN A 104 1.57 7.59 -18.09
CA GLN A 104 1.64 8.06 -16.69
C GLN A 104 2.18 9.49 -16.59
N GLU A 105 3.17 9.86 -17.39
CA GLU A 105 3.66 11.24 -17.44
C GLU A 105 2.61 12.21 -18.00
N THR A 106 1.79 11.77 -18.96
CA THR A 106 0.70 12.60 -19.53
C THR A 106 -0.50 12.72 -18.59
N GLU A 107 -1.00 11.60 -18.08
CA GLU A 107 -2.25 11.55 -17.32
C GLU A 107 -2.04 11.85 -15.82
N LEU A 108 -0.95 11.36 -15.24
CA LEU A 108 -0.67 11.47 -13.80
C LEU A 108 0.45 12.48 -13.47
N GLY A 109 1.16 12.98 -14.49
CA GLY A 109 2.27 13.92 -14.35
C GLY A 109 3.58 13.31 -13.82
N ALA A 110 3.62 12.00 -13.56
CA ALA A 110 4.81 11.28 -13.12
C ALA A 110 4.64 9.77 -13.24
N GLN A 111 5.75 9.05 -13.39
CA GLN A 111 5.79 7.60 -13.27
C GLN A 111 5.35 7.09 -11.87
N ILE A 112 4.49 6.07 -11.86
CA ILE A 112 4.08 5.37 -10.63
C ILE A 112 5.25 4.57 -10.06
N GLN A 113 5.48 4.68 -8.75
CA GLN A 113 6.50 3.93 -8.03
C GLN A 113 5.89 2.85 -7.13
N PHE A 114 6.56 1.69 -7.09
CA PHE A 114 6.15 0.53 -6.30
C PHE A 114 7.29 0.03 -5.41
N THR A 115 6.94 -0.39 -4.20
CA THR A 115 7.72 -1.37 -3.44
C THR A 115 7.43 -2.79 -3.93
N GLY A 116 8.27 -3.76 -3.55
CA GLY A 116 8.02 -5.17 -3.86
C GLY A 116 6.72 -5.71 -3.26
N GLN A 117 6.36 -5.25 -2.05
CA GLN A 117 5.12 -5.63 -1.37
C GLN A 117 3.89 -5.06 -2.09
N GLU A 118 3.92 -3.75 -2.41
CA GLU A 118 2.80 -3.11 -3.13
C GLU A 118 2.53 -3.78 -4.48
N LEU A 119 3.58 -4.15 -5.22
CA LEU A 119 3.41 -4.86 -6.48
C LEU A 119 2.81 -6.26 -6.26
N ALA A 120 3.21 -6.97 -5.21
CA ALA A 120 2.67 -8.28 -4.88
C ALA A 120 1.18 -8.22 -4.56
N ASP A 121 0.76 -7.24 -3.76
CA ASP A 121 -0.64 -7.03 -3.39
C ASP A 121 -1.50 -6.65 -4.61
N ILE A 122 -1.01 -5.73 -5.47
CA ILE A 122 -1.69 -5.39 -6.73
C ILE A 122 -1.85 -6.63 -7.62
N ILE A 123 -0.81 -7.46 -7.74
CA ILE A 123 -0.86 -8.71 -8.51
C ILE A 123 -1.88 -9.68 -7.90
N ALA A 124 -1.99 -9.74 -6.57
CA ALA A 124 -2.99 -10.55 -5.88
C ALA A 124 -4.40 -10.10 -6.27
N PHE A 125 -4.68 -8.80 -6.20
CA PHE A 125 -5.97 -8.23 -6.57
C PHE A 125 -6.33 -8.43 -8.04
N VAL A 126 -5.39 -8.17 -8.96
CA VAL A 126 -5.60 -8.33 -10.40
C VAL A 126 -5.89 -9.80 -10.79
N HIS A 127 -5.48 -10.77 -9.96
CA HIS A 127 -5.77 -12.19 -10.16
C HIS A 127 -6.83 -12.74 -9.18
N ASP A 128 -7.57 -11.90 -8.46
CA ASP A 128 -8.61 -12.32 -7.53
C ASP A 128 -10.01 -11.96 -8.05
N PRO A 129 -10.70 -12.88 -8.77
CA PRO A 129 -12.04 -12.61 -9.30
C PRO A 129 -13.10 -12.44 -8.20
N THR A 130 -12.81 -12.81 -6.94
CA THR A 130 -13.72 -12.59 -5.82
C THR A 130 -13.58 -11.17 -5.32
N GLU A 131 -12.35 -10.72 -5.06
CA GLU A 131 -12.10 -9.36 -4.57
C GLU A 131 -12.39 -8.30 -5.64
N GLN A 132 -12.17 -8.60 -6.92
CA GLN A 132 -12.57 -7.70 -8.01
C GLN A 132 -14.06 -7.35 -7.98
N LYS A 133 -14.96 -8.25 -7.53
CA LYS A 133 -16.40 -7.95 -7.42
C LYS A 133 -16.71 -6.88 -6.37
N SER A 134 -15.80 -6.67 -5.42
CA SER A 134 -15.91 -5.63 -4.41
C SER A 134 -15.42 -4.26 -4.93
N PHE A 135 -14.74 -4.22 -6.09
CA PHE A 135 -14.21 -2.98 -6.64
C PHE A 135 -15.29 -2.12 -7.29
N SER A 136 -15.31 -0.83 -6.92
CA SER A 136 -16.31 0.13 -7.42
C SER A 136 -15.74 1.55 -7.48
N GLU A 137 -16.48 2.48 -8.11
CA GLU A 137 -16.12 3.91 -8.13
C GLU A 137 -15.94 4.52 -6.73
N ALA A 138 -16.56 3.92 -5.69
CA ALA A 138 -16.40 4.36 -4.31
C ALA A 138 -14.99 4.10 -3.75
N ASP A 139 -14.23 3.18 -4.35
CA ASP A 139 -12.85 2.88 -3.96
C ASP A 139 -11.83 3.85 -4.56
N ILE A 140 -12.25 4.69 -5.52
CA ILE A 140 -11.37 5.63 -6.22
C ILE A 140 -11.22 6.90 -5.38
N PRO A 141 -10.00 7.24 -4.92
CA PRO A 141 -9.77 8.49 -4.19
C PRO A 141 -10.06 9.71 -5.05
N GLU A 142 -10.47 10.82 -4.43
CA GLU A 142 -10.85 12.04 -5.15
C GLU A 142 -9.72 12.57 -6.04
N ASN A 143 -8.49 12.59 -5.52
CA ASN A 143 -7.32 13.03 -6.29
C ASN A 143 -7.03 12.16 -7.52
N ILE A 144 -7.58 10.94 -7.61
CA ILE A 144 -7.46 10.06 -8.78
C ILE A 144 -8.61 10.32 -9.75
N LYS A 145 -9.83 10.60 -9.24
CA LYS A 145 -10.98 10.97 -10.09
C LYS A 145 -10.71 12.23 -10.91
N GLU A 146 -10.00 13.20 -10.34
CA GLU A 146 -9.58 14.41 -11.05
C GLU A 146 -8.79 14.10 -12.34
N HIS A 147 -8.05 12.97 -12.38
CA HIS A 147 -7.33 12.51 -13.58
C HIS A 147 -8.21 11.71 -14.56
N MET A 148 -9.44 11.35 -14.18
CA MET A 148 -10.37 10.57 -15.01
C MET A 148 -11.45 11.43 -15.66
N GLU A 149 -11.71 12.63 -15.14
CA GLU A 149 -12.75 13.56 -15.63
C GLU A 149 -12.23 14.55 -16.70
N GLY A 150 -10.97 14.41 -17.12
CA GLY A 150 -10.22 15.38 -17.93
C GLY A 150 -10.33 15.28 -19.45
N ASP A 151 -11.12 14.34 -19.99
CA ASP A 151 -11.26 14.08 -21.44
C ASP A 151 -12.30 14.98 -22.17
#